data_AF-A0A1G3VB62-F1
#
_entry.id   AF-A0A1G3VB62-F1
#
_cell.length_a   1.000
_cell.length_b   1.000
_cell.length_c   1.000
_cell.angle_alpha   90.00
_cell.angle_beta   90.00
_cell.angle_gamma   90.00
#
_symmetry.space_group_name_H-M   'P 1'
#
loop_
_entity.id
_entity.type
_entity.pdbx_description
1 polymer ?
#
loop_
_entity_poly.entity_id
_entity_poly.type
_entity_poly.pdbx_seq_one_letter_code
_entity_poly.pdbx_strand_id
1 'polypeptide(L)'
;MPKLIPTEKFIEDAEHFRRQPEIIKKIAKTLGLLERNPLHPGLHLERIVNDPTAWAARVDQRYRLSFDPEKTLPAGNPDWSAPLRLLRLLDHDDLYRHPR
;
A
#
# COMPACT_ATOMS: atom_id res chain seq x y z
N MET A 1 -6.82 -2.05 -14.51
CA MET A 1 -5.63 -1.76 -13.69
C MET A 1 -5.96 -0.53 -12.88
N PRO A 2 -6.01 -0.61 -11.54
CA PRO A 2 -6.36 0.55 -10.74
C PRO A 2 -5.29 1.63 -10.85
N LYS A 3 -5.74 2.89 -10.87
CA LYS A 3 -4.83 4.04 -10.78
C LYS A 3 -4.30 4.14 -9.35
N LEU A 4 -2.99 4.30 -9.19
CA LEU A 4 -2.38 4.55 -7.89
C LEU A 4 -2.26 6.07 -7.66
N ILE A 5 -2.80 6.56 -6.55
CA ILE A 5 -2.86 7.98 -6.20
C ILE A 5 -2.08 8.20 -4.90
N PRO A 6 -0.83 8.71 -4.95
CA PRO A 6 -0.05 8.94 -3.75
C PRO A 6 -0.59 10.13 -2.94
N THR A 7 -0.61 10.00 -1.61
CA THR A 7 -0.78 11.14 -0.69
C THR A 7 0.55 11.87 -0.47
N GLU A 8 0.49 13.05 0.13
CA GLU A 8 1.69 13.78 0.58
C GLU A 8 2.53 12.95 1.55
N LYS A 9 1.90 12.28 2.51
CA LYS A 9 2.59 11.42 3.48
C LYS A 9 3.30 10.23 2.83
N PHE A 10 2.67 9.60 1.84
CA PHE A 10 3.33 8.54 1.08
C PHE A 10 4.58 9.08 0.34
N ILE A 11 4.51 10.27 -0.23
CA ILE A 11 5.64 10.91 -0.92
C ILE A 11 6.77 11.22 0.08
N GLU A 12 6.44 11.82 1.22
CA GLU A 12 7.38 12.07 2.32
C GLU A 12 8.09 10.78 2.76
N ASP A 13 7.32 9.72 3.02
CA ASP A 13 7.83 8.41 3.42
C ASP A 13 8.75 7.82 2.31
N ALA A 14 8.37 7.92 1.04
CA ALA A 14 9.16 7.42 -0.08
C ALA A 14 10.51 8.15 -0.22
N GLU A 15 10.55 9.47 0.03
CA GLU A 15 11.79 10.25 0.01
C GLU A 15 12.80 9.79 1.07
N HIS A 16 12.35 9.26 2.22
CA HIS A 16 13.25 8.69 3.23
C HIS A 16 14.05 7.48 2.69
N PHE A 17 13.54 6.79 1.67
CA PHE A 17 14.21 5.67 1.03
C PHE A 17 15.07 6.07 -0.17
N ARG A 18 15.15 7.36 -0.54
CA ARG A 18 15.84 7.81 -1.77
C ARG A 18 17.30 7.35 -1.86
N ARG A 19 17.98 7.21 -0.71
CA ARG A 19 19.38 6.75 -0.63
C ARG A 19 19.52 5.23 -0.46
N GLN A 20 18.42 4.48 -0.51
CA GLN A 20 18.34 3.03 -0.32
C GLN A 20 17.82 2.35 -1.61
N PRO A 21 18.65 2.23 -2.66
CA PRO A 21 18.21 1.80 -3.98
C PRO A 21 17.56 0.41 -4.00
N GLU A 22 18.00 -0.49 -3.12
CA GLU A 22 17.43 -1.83 -2.99
C GLU A 22 15.99 -1.80 -2.45
N ILE A 23 15.68 -0.88 -1.53
CA ILE A 23 14.31 -0.71 -1.03
C ILE A 23 13.43 -0.03 -2.08
N ILE A 24 13.95 0.98 -2.78
CA ILE A 24 13.24 1.65 -3.89
C ILE A 24 12.82 0.65 -4.98
N LYS A 25 13.71 -0.28 -5.36
CA LYS A 25 13.36 -1.35 -6.34
C LYS A 25 12.20 -2.21 -5.85
N LYS A 26 12.16 -2.56 -4.56
CA LYS A 26 11.08 -3.36 -3.97
C LYS A 26 9.77 -2.58 -3.91
N ILE A 27 9.82 -1.29 -3.56
CA ILE A 27 8.65 -0.40 -3.58
C ILE A 27 8.10 -0.33 -5.01
N ALA A 28 8.94 -0.04 -6.01
CA ALA A 28 8.54 0.02 -7.41
C ALA A 28 7.93 -1.30 -7.90
N LYS A 29 8.51 -2.44 -7.53
CA LYS A 29 7.94 -3.77 -7.81
C LYS A 29 6.55 -3.93 -7.18
N THR A 30 6.40 -3.53 -5.93
CA THR A 30 5.13 -3.63 -5.18
C THR A 30 4.05 -2.77 -5.83
N LEU A 31 4.39 -1.52 -6.20
CA LEU A 31 3.49 -0.62 -6.94
C LEU A 31 3.10 -1.22 -8.29
N GLY A 32 4.07 -1.75 -9.05
CA GLY A 32 3.79 -2.40 -10.33
C GLY A 32 2.90 -3.64 -10.20
N LEU A 33 3.01 -4.39 -9.10
CA LEU A 33 2.09 -5.48 -8.80
C LEU A 33 0.70 -4.96 -8.44
N LEU A 34 0.58 -3.94 -7.59
CA LEU A 34 -0.70 -3.32 -7.25
C LEU A 34 -1.44 -2.80 -8.49
N GLU A 35 -0.74 -2.14 -9.41
CA GLU A 35 -1.35 -1.62 -10.64
C GLU A 35 -1.79 -2.74 -11.60
N ARG A 36 -1.00 -3.80 -11.74
CA ARG A 36 -1.30 -4.88 -12.70
C ARG A 36 -2.28 -5.91 -12.17
N ASN A 37 -2.12 -6.30 -10.90
CA ASN A 37 -2.90 -7.31 -10.22
C ASN A 37 -2.87 -7.09 -8.69
N PRO A 38 -3.78 -6.28 -8.13
CA PRO A 38 -3.88 -6.06 -6.68
C PRO A 38 -4.00 -7.33 -5.85
N LEU A 39 -4.54 -8.41 -6.43
CA LEU A 39 -4.71 -9.70 -5.74
C LEU A 39 -3.53 -10.64 -5.93
N HIS A 40 -2.39 -10.15 -6.44
CA HIS A 40 -1.21 -10.97 -6.62
C HIS A 40 -0.72 -11.52 -5.26
N PRO A 41 -0.47 -12.83 -5.13
CA PRO A 41 -0.18 -13.45 -3.82
C PRO A 41 1.08 -12.90 -3.14
N GLY A 42 2.06 -12.44 -3.93
CA GLY A 42 3.27 -11.80 -3.40
C GLY A 42 3.05 -10.45 -2.71
N LEU A 43 1.88 -9.81 -2.87
CA LEU A 43 1.53 -8.59 -2.15
C LEU A 43 1.14 -8.88 -0.69
N HIS A 44 0.73 -10.12 -0.37
CA HIS A 44 0.28 -10.51 0.97
C HIS A 44 -0.67 -9.48 1.58
N LEU A 45 -1.75 -9.15 0.85
CA LEU A 45 -2.70 -8.13 1.29
C LEU A 45 -3.31 -8.49 2.63
N GLU A 46 -3.28 -7.54 3.55
CA GLU A 46 -3.90 -7.65 4.87
C GLU A 46 -4.74 -6.39 5.15
N ARG A 47 -5.89 -6.57 5.79
CA ARG A 47 -6.71 -5.44 6.24
C ARG A 47 -6.10 -4.89 7.53
N ILE A 48 -5.95 -3.57 7.62
CA ILE A 48 -5.39 -2.93 8.82
C ILE A 48 -6.46 -2.99 9.92
N VAL A 49 -6.15 -3.65 11.03
CA VAL A 49 -7.12 -3.89 12.12
C VAL A 49 -7.58 -2.58 12.76
N ASN A 50 -6.66 -1.61 12.90
CA ASN A 50 -6.92 -0.32 13.54
C ASN A 50 -7.57 0.70 12.59
N ASP A 51 -7.66 0.39 11.30
CA ASP A 51 -8.30 1.23 10.30
C ASP A 51 -9.03 0.37 9.26
N PRO A 52 -10.33 0.10 9.45
CA PRO A 52 -11.06 -0.87 8.65
C PRO A 52 -11.22 -0.46 7.18
N THR A 53 -10.94 0.79 6.79
CA THR A 53 -10.96 1.17 5.36
C THR A 53 -9.64 0.84 4.67
N ALA A 54 -8.55 0.77 5.42
CA ALA A 54 -7.19 0.67 4.91
C ALA A 54 -6.70 -0.78 4.81
N TRP A 55 -5.83 -0.98 3.83
CA TRP A 55 -5.17 -2.25 3.53
C TRP A 55 -3.66 -2.04 3.50
N ALA A 56 -2.93 -3.09 3.80
CA ALA A 56 -1.48 -3.11 3.72
C ALA A 56 -1.01 -4.16 2.70
N ALA A 57 -0.04 -3.76 1.88
CA ALA A 57 0.73 -4.64 1.01
C ALA A 57 2.15 -4.78 1.55
N ARG A 58 2.71 -5.98 1.40
CA ARG A 58 4.08 -6.29 1.76
C ARG A 58 5.06 -5.77 0.69
N VAL A 59 5.98 -4.91 1.12
CA VAL A 59 7.12 -4.48 0.29
C VAL A 59 8.29 -5.45 0.50
N ASP A 60 8.60 -5.74 1.76
CA ASP A 60 9.49 -6.84 2.16
C ASP A 60 9.18 -7.32 3.57
N GLN A 61 10.09 -8.05 4.22
CA GLN A 61 9.85 -8.55 5.57
C GLN A 61 9.61 -7.41 6.57
N ARG A 62 10.29 -6.27 6.42
CA ARG A 62 10.24 -5.14 7.35
C ARG A 62 9.18 -4.11 6.97
N TYR A 63 9.12 -3.73 5.70
CA TYR A 63 8.32 -2.59 5.24
C TYR A 63 6.97 -3.00 4.66
N ARG A 64 6.00 -2.11 4.82
CA ARG A 64 4.62 -2.22 4.34
C ARG A 64 4.21 -0.91 3.67
N LEU A 65 3.36 -1.04 2.66
CA LEU A 65 2.68 0.07 2.02
C LEU A 65 1.21 0.00 2.43
N SER A 66 0.66 1.04 3.06
CA SER A 66 -0.79 1.14 3.29
C SER A 66 -1.49 1.90 2.17
N PHE A 67 -2.73 1.52 1.89
CA PHE A 67 -3.55 2.17 0.89
C PHE A 67 -5.06 1.99 1.20
N ASP A 68 -5.86 2.92 0.69
CA ASP A 68 -7.33 2.85 0.71
C ASP A 68 -7.86 2.59 -0.71
N PRO A 69 -8.72 1.59 -0.92
CA PRO A 69 -9.51 1.47 -2.14
C PRO A 69 -10.61 2.55 -2.14
N GLU A 70 -10.70 3.38 -3.18
CA GLU A 70 -11.68 4.47 -3.23
C GLU A 70 -13.14 3.99 -3.28
N LYS A 71 -13.36 2.73 -3.66
CA LYS A 71 -14.69 2.13 -3.76
C LYS A 71 -14.72 0.76 -3.10
N THR A 72 -15.89 0.45 -2.55
CA THR A 72 -16.25 -0.88 -2.07
C THR A 72 -17.42 -1.41 -2.89
N LEU A 73 -17.44 -2.71 -3.11
CA LEU A 73 -18.55 -3.43 -3.71
C LEU A 73 -19.73 -3.48 -2.71
N PRO A 74 -20.98 -3.71 -3.17
CA PRO A 74 -22.15 -3.79 -2.28
C PRO A 74 -22.02 -4.83 -1.14
N ALA A 75 -21.19 -5.87 -1.34
CA ALA A 75 -20.88 -6.88 -0.33
C ALA A 75 -19.85 -6.43 0.72
N GLY A 76 -19.36 -5.19 0.67
CA GLY A 76 -18.39 -4.60 1.60
C GLY A 76 -16.92 -4.88 1.28
N ASN A 77 -16.63 -5.69 0.26
CA ASN A 77 -15.26 -5.94 -0.20
C ASN A 77 -14.74 -4.75 -1.03
N PRO A 78 -13.43 -4.45 -1.01
CA PRO A 78 -12.84 -3.47 -1.92
C PRO A 78 -13.12 -3.77 -3.39
N ASP A 79 -13.40 -2.71 -4.15
CA ASP A 79 -13.32 -2.79 -5.61
C ASP A 79 -11.86 -2.57 -6.03
N TRP A 80 -11.14 -3.68 -6.23
CA TRP A 80 -9.74 -3.68 -6.64
C TRP A 80 -9.49 -3.10 -8.05
N SER A 81 -10.55 -2.82 -8.82
CA SER A 81 -10.42 -2.12 -10.11
C SER A 81 -10.49 -0.60 -9.97
N ALA A 82 -11.01 -0.10 -8.84
CA ALA A 82 -11.08 1.32 -8.54
C ALA A 82 -9.71 1.89 -8.15
N PRO A 83 -9.51 3.22 -8.25
CA PRO A 83 -8.26 3.82 -7.81
C PRO A 83 -7.90 3.47 -6.36
N LEU A 84 -6.61 3.29 -6.12
CA LEU A 84 -6.04 3.03 -4.80
C LEU A 84 -5.29 4.28 -4.35
N ARG A 85 -5.69 4.83 -3.20
CA ARG A 85 -5.01 5.94 -2.56
C ARG A 85 -3.88 5.41 -1.69
N LEU A 86 -2.63 5.66 -2.05
CA LEU A 86 -1.46 5.22 -1.30
C LEU A 86 -1.28 6.14 -0.08
N LEU A 87 -1.33 5.58 1.12
CA LEU A 87 -1.40 6.35 2.37
C LEU A 87 -0.01 6.55 2.98
N ARG A 88 0.65 5.45 3.36
CA ARG A 88 1.94 5.45 4.08
C ARG A 88 2.87 4.36 3.56
N LEU A 89 4.16 4.53 3.80
CA LEU A 89 5.20 3.53 3.58
C LEU A 89 6.10 3.46 4.81
N LEU A 90 5.82 2.50 5.69
CA LEU A 90 6.43 2.39 7.02
C LEU A 90 6.91 0.96 7.29
N ASP A 91 7.62 0.75 8.39
CA ASP A 91 7.79 -0.61 8.89
C ASP A 91 6.49 -1.15 9.49
N HIS A 92 6.47 -2.46 9.77
CA HIS A 92 5.26 -3.13 10.26
C HIS A 92 4.72 -2.46 11.54
N ASP A 93 5.53 -2.26 12.57
CA ASP A 93 5.03 -1.78 13.85
C ASP A 93 4.52 -0.34 13.76
N ASP A 94 5.25 0.52 13.03
CA ASP A 94 4.86 1.91 12.84
C ASP A 94 3.60 2.05 11.99
N LEU A 95 3.40 1.18 11.00
CA LEU A 95 2.19 1.19 10.18
C LEU A 95 0.93 0.94 11.03
N TYR A 96 0.98 0.02 11.98
CA TYR A 96 -0.19 -0.28 12.82
C TYR A 96 -0.43 0.76 13.92
N ARG A 97 0.58 1.60 14.24
CA ARG A 97 0.44 2.77 15.11
C ARG A 97 -0.07 4.00 14.36
N HIS A 98 0.37 4.20 13.12
CA HIS A 98 0.10 5.38 12.30
C HIS A 98 -0.25 4.99 10.84
N PRO A 99 -1.43 4.40 10.59
CA PRO A 99 -1.77 3.85 9.27
C PRO A 99 -2.04 4.90 8.17
N ARG A 100 -2.24 6.17 8.55
CA ARG A 100 -2.57 7.31 7.68
C ARG A 100 -1.53 8.42 7.69
#